data_AF-A0A453BG15-F1
#
_entry.id   AF-A0A453BG15-F1
#
_cell.length_a   1.000
_cell.length_b   1.000
_cell.length_c   1.000
_cell.angle_alpha   90.00
_cell.angle_beta   90.00
_cell.angle_gamma   90.00
#
_symmetry.space_group_name_H-M   'P 1'
#
loop_
_entity.id
_entity.type
_entity.pdbx_description
1 polymer ?
#
loop_
_entity_poly.entity_id
_entity_poly.type
_entity_poly.pdbx_seq_one_letter_code
_entity_poly.pdbx_strand_id
1 'polypeptide(L)' 'TRWLWFSRTDNTRAWAGLDLQFTVEERAFFFASTTMQIGNSMEALFWEDRWIDGRSVRETAPLLYACIPKRRHKLR' A
#
# COMPACT_ATOMS: atom_id res chain seq x y z
N THR A 1 14.01 -2.09 13.53
CA THR A 1 13.72 -1.07 12.51
C THR A 1 12.37 -1.37 11.88
N ARG A 2 11.30 -0.73 12.39
CA ARG A 2 9.91 -0.94 11.97
C ARG A 2 9.57 0.03 10.84
N TRP A 3 10.09 -0.20 9.63
CA TRP A 3 9.86 0.69 8.47
C TRP A 3 8.81 0.09 7.52
N LEU A 4 7.99 0.95 6.92
CA LEU A 4 6.98 0.58 5.92
C LEU A 4 7.60 -0.15 4.70
N TRP A 5 8.86 0.13 4.38
CA TRP A 5 9.62 -0.60 3.38
C TRP A 5 9.73 -2.09 3.73
N PHE A 6 10.26 -2.39 4.92
CA PHE A 6 10.44 -3.78 5.35
C PHE A 6 9.11 -4.53 5.51
N SER A 7 8.02 -3.84 5.83
CA SER A 7 6.71 -4.50 5.91
C SER A 7 6.15 -4.92 4.57
N ARG A 8 6.70 -4.39 3.46
CA ARG A 8 6.33 -4.76 2.10
C ARG A 8 7.28 -5.75 1.46
N THR A 9 8.58 -5.67 1.76
CA THR A 9 9.59 -6.49 1.09
C THR A 9 10.04 -7.73 1.89
N ASP A 10 9.78 -7.77 3.19
CA ASP A 10 10.34 -8.80 4.07
C ASP A 10 9.27 -9.40 4.99
N ASN A 11 8.59 -10.42 4.46
CA ASN A 11 7.59 -11.19 5.22
C ASN A 11 8.22 -12.19 6.20
N THR A 12 9.56 -12.26 6.33
CA THR A 12 10.23 -13.19 7.25
C THR A 12 10.42 -12.61 8.65
N ARG A 13 10.12 -11.32 8.83
CA ARG A 13 10.28 -10.65 10.12
C ARG A 13 9.28 -11.16 11.16
N ALA A 14 9.72 -11.20 12.42
CA ALA A 14 8.87 -11.64 13.54
C ALA A 14 7.57 -10.82 13.72
N TRP A 15 7.53 -9.59 13.18
CA TRP A 15 6.36 -8.73 13.16
C TRP A 15 5.57 -8.78 11.84
N ALA A 16 5.97 -9.61 10.88
CA ALA A 16 5.21 -9.82 9.65
C ALA A 16 3.83 -10.39 9.99
N GLY A 17 2.78 -9.79 9.43
CA GLY A 17 1.38 -10.15 9.73
C GLY A 17 0.78 -9.45 10.95
N LEU A 18 1.55 -8.68 11.73
CA LEU A 18 0.99 -7.79 12.74
C LEU A 18 0.43 -6.52 12.09
N ASP A 19 -0.60 -5.94 12.73
CA ASP A 19 -1.15 -4.65 12.32
C ASP A 19 -0.18 -3.51 12.71
N LEU A 20 0.73 -3.21 11.79
CA LEU A 20 1.72 -2.16 11.94
C LEU A 20 1.05 -0.80 11.68
N GLN A 21 0.83 -0.06 12.75
CA GLN A 21 0.28 1.30 12.68
C GLN A 21 1.39 2.29 12.33
N PHE A 22 1.21 2.99 11.21
CA PHE A 22 2.06 4.09 10.73
C PHE A 22 1.27 5.40 10.72
N THR A 23 1.93 6.52 10.94
CA THR A 23 1.32 7.85 10.87
C THR A 23 1.07 8.27 9.42
N VAL A 24 0.37 9.39 9.23
CA VAL A 24 0.14 9.96 7.88
C VAL A 24 1.45 10.49 7.30
N GLU A 25 2.30 11.08 8.13
CA GLU A 25 3.60 11.64 7.78
C GLU A 25 4.58 10.54 7.34
N GLU A 26 4.65 9.43 8.07
CA GLU A 26 5.47 8.27 7.70
C GLU A 26 5.04 7.69 6.34
N ARG A 27 3.72 7.61 6.10
CA ARG A 27 3.18 7.17 4.82
C ARG A 27 3.49 8.17 3.70
N ALA A 28 3.33 9.46 3.95
CA ALA A 28 3.63 10.51 2.99
C ALA A 28 5.12 10.50 2.61
N PHE A 29 6.01 10.40 3.59
CA PHE A 29 7.44 10.31 3.37
C PHE A 29 7.82 9.07 2.56
N PHE A 30 7.22 7.92 2.89
CA PHE A 30 7.43 6.69 2.13
C PHE A 30 6.99 6.85 0.68
N PHE A 31 5.79 7.37 0.42
CA PHE A 31 5.29 7.55 -0.95
C PHE A 31 6.06 8.61 -1.74
N ALA A 32 6.61 9.63 -1.07
CA ALA A 32 7.48 10.61 -1.72
C ALA A 32 8.85 10.02 -2.10
N SER A 33 9.30 8.99 -1.38
CA SER A 33 10.64 8.40 -1.53
C SER A 33 10.66 7.08 -2.31
N THR A 34 9.50 6.56 -2.74
CA THR A 34 9.38 5.26 -3.41
C THR A 34 8.50 5.34 -4.65
N THR A 35 8.83 4.53 -5.64
CA THR A 35 7.98 4.30 -6.82
C THR A 35 7.46 2.87 -6.77
N MET A 36 6.22 2.67 -7.18
CA MET A 36 5.59 1.36 -7.20
C MET A 36 5.28 0.98 -8.64
N GLN A 37 5.65 -0.23 -9.02
CA GLN A 37 5.30 -0.82 -10.30
C GLN A 37 4.54 -2.11 -10.03
N ILE A 38 3.42 -2.32 -10.75
CA ILE A 38 2.75 -3.62 -10.71
C ILE A 38 3.63 -4.63 -11.43
N GLY A 39 4.16 -5.59 -10.67
CA GLY A 39 4.80 -6.79 -11.19
C GLY A 39 3.78 -7.88 -11.50
N ASN A 40 3.99 -9.10 -10.99
CA ASN A 40 2.87 -10.02 -10.85
C ASN A 40 1.91 -9.43 -9.77
N SER A 41 0.61 -9.56 -9.95
CA SER A 41 -0.40 -8.89 -9.11
C SER A 41 -0.49 -9.41 -7.67
N MET A 42 0.58 -10.02 -7.14
CA MET A 42 0.60 -10.75 -5.87
C MET A 42 1.13 -9.93 -4.70
N GLU A 43 1.80 -8.80 -4.95
CA GLU A 43 2.45 -8.02 -3.88
C GLU A 43 1.93 -6.58 -3.75
N ALA A 44 1.24 -6.05 -4.76
CA ALA A 44 0.73 -4.69 -4.76
C ALA A 44 -0.69 -4.62 -4.17
N LEU A 45 -0.93 -3.70 -3.23
CA LEU A 45 -2.27 -3.35 -2.76
C LEU A 45 -2.97 -2.52 -3.85
N PHE A 46 -3.62 -3.22 -4.78
CA PHE A 46 -4.19 -2.65 -6.00
C PHE A 46 -4.96 -1.33 -5.81
N TRP A 47 -5.73 -1.19 -4.72
CA TRP A 47 -6.58 -0.02 -4.48
C TRP A 47 -5.89 1.15 -3.77
N GLU A 48 -4.90 0.85 -2.93
CA GLU A 48 -4.28 1.82 -2.01
C GLU A 48 -2.89 2.26 -2.50
N ASP A 49 -2.20 1.40 -3.25
CA ASP A 49 -0.85 1.67 -3.72
C ASP A 49 -0.81 2.60 -4.93
N ARG A 50 0.25 3.42 -4.98
CA ARG A 50 0.46 4.47 -5.98
C ARG A 50 1.18 3.96 -7.24
N TRP A 51 0.59 2.97 -7.88
CA TRP A 51 1.20 2.27 -9.02
C TRP A 51 0.80 2.84 -10.39
N ILE A 52 -0.19 3.75 -10.45
CA ILE A 52 -0.65 4.39 -11.69
C ILE A 52 -0.02 5.78 -11.76
N ASP A 53 1.11 5.93 -12.46
CA ASP A 53 1.82 7.22 -12.58
C ASP A 53 2.06 7.92 -11.23
N GLY A 54 2.37 7.13 -10.19
CA GLY A 54 2.56 7.62 -8.81
C GLY A 54 1.26 7.98 -8.08
N ARG A 55 0.10 7.54 -8.58
CA ARG A 55 -1.22 7.70 -7.96
C ARG A 55 -1.90 6.35 -7.72
N SER A 56 -2.79 6.31 -6.74
CA SER A 56 -3.61 5.13 -6.47
C SER A 56 -4.96 5.18 -7.20
N VAL A 57 -5.66 4.04 -7.25
CA VAL A 57 -7.03 3.99 -7.78
C VAL A 57 -7.98 4.85 -6.92
N ARG A 58 -7.75 4.90 -5.60
CA ARG A 58 -8.48 5.79 -4.69
C ARG A 58 -8.34 7.27 -5.08
N GLU A 59 -7.15 7.69 -5.48
CA GLU A 59 -6.85 9.08 -5.87
C GLU A 59 -7.39 9.41 -7.27
N THR A 60 -7.38 8.43 -8.19
CA THR A 60 -7.73 8.64 -9.60
C THR A 60 -9.22 8.41 -9.88
N ALA A 61 -9.86 7.48 -9.16
CA ALA A 61 -11.26 7.08 -9.35
C ALA A 61 -11.98 6.94 -7.99
N PRO A 62 -12.19 8.04 -7.25
CA PRO A 62 -12.73 7.99 -5.89
C PRO A 62 -14.15 7.42 -5.82
N LEU A 63 -14.98 7.64 -6.85
CA LEU A 63 -16.34 7.09 -6.91
C LEU A 63 -16.34 5.57 -7.05
N LEU A 64 -15.46 5.03 -7.91
CA LEU A 64 -15.28 3.59 -8.05
C LEU A 64 -14.78 2.99 -6.73
N TYR A 65 -13.80 3.63 -6.11
CA TYR A 65 -13.24 3.19 -4.82
C TYR A 65 -14.31 3.10 -3.73
N ALA A 66 -15.23 4.07 -3.67
CA ALA A 66 -16.34 4.10 -2.72
C ALA A 66 -17.33 2.93 -2.90
N CYS A 67 -17.47 2.41 -4.11
CA CYS A 67 -18.31 1.24 -4.40
C CYS A 67 -17.67 -0.09 -3.99
N ILE A 68 -16.35 -0.13 -3.77
CA ILE A 68 -15.65 -1.35 -3.38
C ILE A 68 -15.80 -1.58 -1.87
N PRO A 69 -16.18 -2.79 -1.40
CA PRO A 69 -16.23 -3.10 0.02
C PRO A 69 -14.85 -2.92 0.69
N LYS A 70 -14.82 -2.33 1.89
CA LYS A 70 -13.56 -2.04 2.63
C LYS A 70 -12.63 -3.26 2.79
N ARG A 71 -13.19 -4.47 2.87
CA ARG A 71 -12.41 -5.72 2.95
C ARG A 71 -11.55 -5.98 1.72
N ARG A 72 -11.93 -5.44 0.56
CA ARG A 72 -11.20 -5.59 -0.72
C ARG A 72 -10.15 -4.52 -0.94
N HIS A 73 -10.18 -3.40 -0.20
CA HIS A 73 -9.20 -2.32 -0.36
C HIS A 73 -7.78 -2.74 0.03
N LYS A 74 -7.67 -3.56 1.08
CA LYS A 74 -6.39 -3.97 1.69
C LYS A 74 -6.06 -5.45 1.46
N LEU A 75 -6.73 -6.10 0.50
CA LEU A 75 -6.35 -7.47 0.16
C LEU A 75 -4.96 -7.42 -0.48
N ARG A 76 -4.00 -8.12 0.15
CA ARG A 76 -2.77 -8.54 -0.51
C ARG A 76 -3.08 -9.71 -1.41
#